data_AF-A0A1F8TBW6-F1
#
_entry.id   AF-A0A1F8TBW6-F1
#
_cell.length_a   1.000
_cell.length_b   1.000
_cell.length_c   1.000
_cell.angle_alpha   90.00
_cell.angle_beta   90.00
_cell.angle_gamma   90.00
#
_symmetry.space_group_name_H-M   'P 1'
#
loop_
_entity.id
_entity.type
_entity.pdbx_description
1 polymer ?
#
loop_
_entity_poly.entity_id
_entity_poly.type
_entity_poly.pdbx_seq_one_letter_code
_entity_poly.pdbx_strand_id
1 'polypeptide(L)'
;MRTHTLLAVLALTIAACGAPASPPTPVAPPTDEIAPNIPPTAEISTTTQPPGETDEANLAVASQMANLLYDLEAVREYYEDGTTSMALVTPDTSSASWMPAGVTKLAASANRPFLPIVNVPTEFLAPLPASGAIAAPAGACPAAANPSVTFQTVGGTTVTPQVLEEKDLRTIPMEMVAMAQNDPGSLVATMDSLVPVGDPRLATASGWNQLLWEPLQELQTPAESLMDYQLWNASPALEEQISALYLQRLKADGAPPIVLNAFNASQKNGWYANAAPEPEDALAHMDIEAVMTGGVDGTVHEARAFSIPGAGQVPIFGPQTGEGTVTWDHPSLGTLTFEVSILLDQFDEQGRAVGGTVIGVDSQNGYEVRFVFKPDGTKEGTLTRAGEAVGLMTMTTDAERFENYIDMQTDQTLPLPEE
;
A
#
# COMPACT_ATOMS: atom_id res chain seq x y z
N MET A 1 20.78 43.84 53.13
CA MET A 1 21.59 44.66 52.19
C MET A 1 21.87 43.79 50.98
N ARG A 2 21.03 43.82 49.95
CA ARG A 2 21.13 44.63 48.71
C ARG A 2 22.46 44.47 47.96
N THR A 3 22.40 43.73 46.85
CA THR A 3 23.08 43.92 45.54
C THR A 3 22.63 42.76 44.64
N HIS A 4 21.49 42.84 43.94
CA HIS A 4 21.31 43.33 42.55
C HIS A 4 22.28 42.69 41.55
N THR A 5 21.85 41.56 40.97
CA THR A 5 22.37 41.07 39.69
C THR A 5 21.23 41.08 38.68
N LEU A 6 21.32 42.01 37.73
CA LEU A 6 20.49 42.12 36.54
C LEU A 6 20.80 40.92 35.64
N LEU A 7 19.78 40.18 35.19
CA LEU A 7 19.87 39.41 33.95
C LEU A 7 18.76 39.89 33.02
N ALA A 8 19.19 40.49 31.91
CA ALA A 8 18.34 41.08 30.90
C ALA A 8 17.67 39.98 30.07
N VAL A 9 16.34 40.09 29.96
CA VAL A 9 15.52 39.37 28.99
C VAL A 9 15.74 40.03 27.63
N LEU A 10 16.38 39.32 26.71
CA LEU A 10 16.41 39.71 25.30
C LEU A 10 15.25 39.00 24.59
N ALA A 11 14.15 39.73 24.41
CA ALA A 11 13.04 39.33 23.56
C ALA A 11 13.44 39.54 22.10
N LEU A 12 13.52 38.46 21.32
CA LEU A 12 13.64 38.53 19.87
C LEU A 12 12.23 38.45 19.27
N THR A 13 11.63 39.61 19.03
CA THR A 13 10.43 39.76 18.21
C THR A 13 10.84 39.72 16.73
N ILE A 14 10.60 38.61 16.04
CA ILE A 14 10.58 38.61 14.57
C ILE A 14 9.20 39.11 14.15
N ALA A 15 9.20 40.32 13.59
CA ALA A 15 8.03 40.95 13.01
C ALA A 15 7.53 40.14 11.81
N ALA A 16 6.31 39.62 11.93
CA ALA A 16 5.52 39.14 10.81
C ALA A 16 5.20 40.33 9.90
N CYS A 17 5.85 40.38 8.73
CA CYS A 17 5.44 41.27 7.64
C CYS A 17 4.41 40.50 6.80
N GLY A 18 3.14 40.60 7.20
CA GLY A 18 2.02 40.12 6.40
C GLY A 18 1.78 41.07 5.21
N ALA A 19 2.00 40.57 4.00
CA ALA A 19 1.36 41.12 2.81
C ALA A 19 0.00 40.41 2.65
N PRO A 20 -1.11 41.13 2.43
CA PRO A 20 -2.40 40.50 2.19
C PRO A 20 -2.37 39.72 0.87
N ALA A 21 -2.98 38.52 0.88
CA ALA A 21 -3.17 37.71 -0.31
C ALA A 21 -3.87 38.52 -1.41
N SER A 22 -3.28 38.53 -2.60
CA SER A 22 -3.93 39.11 -3.77
C SER A 22 -5.17 38.29 -4.13
N PRO A 23 -6.27 38.92 -4.55
CA PRO A 23 -7.44 38.19 -5.04
C PRO A 23 -7.08 37.39 -6.29
N PRO A 24 -7.73 36.23 -6.52
CA PRO A 24 -7.44 35.39 -7.66
C PRO A 24 -7.69 36.15 -8.97
N THR A 25 -6.67 36.18 -9.82
CA THR A 25 -6.77 36.64 -11.20
C THR A 25 -7.83 35.78 -11.92
N PRO A 26 -8.79 36.38 -12.66
CA PRO A 26 -9.70 35.61 -13.49
C PRO A 26 -8.90 34.87 -14.55
N VAL A 27 -9.01 33.54 -14.56
CA VAL A 27 -8.46 32.69 -15.62
C VAL A 27 -9.18 33.07 -16.92
N ALA A 28 -8.39 33.53 -17.89
CA ALA A 28 -8.87 33.78 -19.25
C ALA A 28 -9.41 32.46 -19.86
N PRO A 29 -10.47 32.51 -20.67
CA PRO A 29 -10.92 31.33 -21.41
C PRO A 29 -9.77 30.81 -22.28
N PRO A 30 -9.63 29.48 -22.44
CA PRO A 30 -8.57 28.91 -23.25
C PRO A 30 -8.68 29.47 -24.66
N THR A 31 -7.57 30.05 -25.10
CA THR A 31 -7.34 30.45 -26.48
C THR A 31 -7.21 29.17 -27.29
N ASP A 32 -7.92 29.11 -28.41
CA ASP A 32 -7.73 28.08 -29.44
C ASP A 32 -6.25 27.95 -29.83
N GLU A 33 -5.89 26.77 -30.37
CA GLU A 33 -4.58 26.40 -30.94
C GLU A 33 -3.54 25.95 -29.89
N ILE A 34 -2.97 24.74 -29.91
CA ILE A 34 -2.38 23.99 -31.02
C ILE A 34 -2.57 22.48 -30.74
N ALA A 35 -3.04 21.73 -31.75
CA ALA A 35 -3.15 20.28 -31.69
C ALA A 35 -1.79 19.63 -31.34
N PRO A 36 -1.76 18.56 -30.50
CA PRO A 36 -0.53 17.81 -30.30
C PRO A 36 -0.04 17.28 -31.65
N ASN A 37 1.20 17.62 -31.98
CA ASN A 37 1.89 17.06 -33.12
C ASN A 37 2.16 15.59 -32.83
N ILE A 38 1.18 14.74 -33.16
CA ILE A 38 1.31 13.29 -33.15
C ILE A 38 2.42 12.97 -34.16
N PRO A 39 3.54 12.33 -33.76
CA PRO A 39 4.49 11.82 -34.74
C PRO A 39 3.72 10.88 -35.67
N PRO A 40 3.93 10.95 -37.00
CA PRO A 40 3.15 10.16 -37.94
C PRO A 40 3.25 8.69 -37.52
N THR A 41 2.09 8.02 -37.48
CA THR A 41 1.99 6.57 -37.53
C THR A 41 3.05 6.08 -38.50
N ALA A 42 4.05 5.36 -38.01
CA ALA A 42 5.10 4.84 -38.87
C ALA A 42 4.43 3.86 -39.84
N GLU A 43 4.21 4.31 -41.08
CA GLU A 43 3.81 3.44 -42.16
C GLU A 43 4.96 2.47 -42.42
N ILE A 44 4.76 1.21 -42.04
CA ILE A 44 5.71 0.14 -42.32
C ILE A 44 5.72 -0.06 -43.84
N SER A 45 6.87 0.18 -44.46
CA SER A 45 7.10 -0.15 -45.86
C SER A 45 7.03 -1.66 -46.04
N THR A 46 6.00 -2.12 -46.75
CA THR A 46 5.75 -3.52 -47.09
C THR A 46 6.79 -4.01 -48.09
N THR A 47 7.88 -4.58 -47.58
CA THR A 47 8.82 -5.36 -48.38
C THR A 47 8.64 -6.83 -47.99
N THR A 48 8.06 -7.62 -48.90
CA THR A 48 7.80 -9.05 -48.71
C THR A 48 9.13 -9.81 -48.62
N GLN A 49 9.60 -10.06 -47.39
CA GLN A 49 10.74 -10.94 -47.12
C GLN A 49 10.19 -12.27 -46.57
N PRO A 50 10.67 -13.45 -47.02
CA PRO A 50 10.31 -14.71 -46.39
C PRO A 50 10.77 -14.69 -44.92
N PRO A 51 10.05 -15.34 -43.98
CA PRO A 51 10.38 -15.28 -42.57
C PRO A 51 11.82 -15.77 -42.39
N GLY A 52 12.69 -14.82 -42.04
CA GLY A 52 14.09 -15.10 -41.77
C GLY A 52 14.24 -15.55 -40.33
N GLU A 53 15.33 -16.23 -40.01
CA GLU A 53 15.79 -16.54 -38.65
C GLU A 53 15.78 -15.32 -37.69
N THR A 54 15.78 -14.11 -38.26
CA THR A 54 15.63 -12.84 -37.55
C THR A 54 14.22 -12.56 -37.02
N ASP A 55 13.16 -13.00 -37.71
CA ASP A 55 11.77 -12.71 -37.31
C ASP A 55 11.36 -13.60 -36.12
N GLU A 56 11.74 -14.89 -36.15
CA GLU A 56 11.54 -15.81 -35.02
C GLU A 56 12.31 -15.35 -33.78
N ALA A 57 13.54 -14.87 -33.94
CA ALA A 57 14.35 -14.36 -32.84
C ALA A 57 13.76 -13.07 -32.24
N ASN A 58 13.28 -12.15 -33.09
CA ASN A 58 12.61 -10.93 -32.63
C ASN A 58 11.32 -11.26 -31.86
N LEU A 59 10.55 -12.24 -32.35
CA LEU A 59 9.34 -12.72 -31.68
C LEU A 59 9.67 -13.30 -30.30
N ALA A 60 10.70 -14.13 -30.20
CA ALA A 60 11.12 -14.72 -28.93
C ALA A 60 11.55 -13.65 -27.91
N VAL A 61 12.29 -12.62 -28.34
CA VAL A 61 12.67 -11.49 -27.47
C VAL A 61 11.43 -10.72 -27.00
N ALA A 62 10.51 -10.40 -27.90
CA ALA A 62 9.26 -9.73 -27.56
C ALA A 62 8.43 -10.53 -26.54
N SER A 63 8.23 -11.83 -26.78
CA SER A 63 7.52 -12.73 -25.86
C SER A 63 8.16 -12.79 -24.49
N GLN A 64 9.48 -12.93 -24.43
CA GLN A 64 10.18 -13.04 -23.15
C GLN A 64 10.06 -11.76 -22.31
N MET A 65 10.15 -10.60 -22.96
CA MET A 65 9.99 -9.31 -22.28
C MET A 65 8.54 -9.00 -21.88
N ALA A 66 7.55 -9.45 -22.67
CA ALA A 66 6.14 -9.35 -22.29
C ALA A 66 5.82 -10.23 -21.07
N ASN A 67 6.37 -11.44 -20.99
CA ASN A 67 6.24 -12.31 -19.82
C ASN A 67 6.89 -11.68 -18.58
N LEU A 68 8.09 -11.12 -18.72
CA LEU A 68 8.75 -10.41 -17.62
C LEU A 68 7.88 -9.27 -17.09
N LEU A 69 7.28 -8.47 -17.98
CA LEU A 69 6.39 -7.38 -17.57
C LEU A 69 5.17 -7.92 -16.80
N TYR A 70 4.56 -9.00 -17.29
CA TYR A 70 3.45 -9.65 -16.63
C TYR A 70 3.81 -10.14 -15.21
N ASP A 71 4.99 -10.75 -15.06
CA ASP A 71 5.48 -11.21 -13.74
C ASP A 71 5.69 -10.03 -12.77
N LEU A 72 6.32 -8.95 -13.22
CA LEU A 72 6.53 -7.74 -12.41
C LEU A 72 5.21 -7.11 -11.97
N GLU A 73 4.20 -7.08 -12.85
CA GLU A 73 2.86 -6.59 -12.49
C GLU A 73 2.18 -7.47 -11.44
N ALA A 74 2.30 -8.79 -11.54
CA ALA A 74 1.74 -9.71 -10.56
C ALA A 74 2.41 -9.57 -9.17
N VAL A 75 3.74 -9.40 -9.13
CA VAL A 75 4.49 -9.12 -7.90
C VAL A 75 3.98 -7.84 -7.24
N ARG A 76 3.84 -6.77 -8.03
CA ARG A 76 3.32 -5.47 -7.59
C ARG A 76 1.91 -5.61 -7.01
N GLU A 77 1.00 -6.23 -7.74
CA GLU A 77 -0.40 -6.41 -7.33
C GLU A 77 -0.51 -7.15 -5.99
N TYR A 78 0.26 -8.22 -5.81
CA TYR A 78 0.28 -8.95 -4.54
C TYR A 78 0.62 -8.07 -3.33
N TYR A 79 1.67 -7.24 -3.41
CA TYR A 79 2.07 -6.38 -2.28
C TYR A 79 1.16 -5.17 -2.08
N GLU A 80 0.59 -4.62 -3.15
CA GLU A 80 -0.42 -3.56 -3.05
C GLU A 80 -1.72 -4.05 -2.41
N ASP A 81 -2.19 -5.24 -2.80
CA ASP A 81 -3.38 -5.87 -2.23
C ASP A 81 -3.15 -6.24 -0.75
N GLY A 82 -1.96 -6.74 -0.42
CA GLY A 82 -1.57 -6.98 0.97
C GLY A 82 -1.56 -5.71 1.82
N THR A 83 -0.95 -4.64 1.30
CA THR A 83 -0.91 -3.33 1.97
C THR A 83 -2.30 -2.73 2.13
N THR A 84 -3.14 -2.85 1.10
CA THR A 84 -4.54 -2.39 1.13
C THR A 84 -5.35 -3.16 2.15
N SER A 85 -5.24 -4.49 2.16
CA SER A 85 -5.94 -5.35 3.12
C SER A 85 -5.53 -5.03 4.55
N MET A 86 -4.23 -4.87 4.81
CA MET A 86 -3.67 -4.49 6.11
C MET A 86 -4.21 -3.13 6.58
N ALA A 87 -4.20 -2.11 5.71
CA ALA A 87 -4.66 -0.76 6.03
C ALA A 87 -6.17 -0.70 6.35
N LEU A 88 -6.95 -1.60 5.75
CA LEU A 88 -8.40 -1.67 5.91
C LEU A 88 -8.85 -2.47 7.14
N VAL A 89 -7.95 -3.17 7.83
CA VAL A 89 -8.33 -3.84 9.09
C VAL A 89 -8.63 -2.79 10.16
N THR A 90 -9.85 -2.85 10.67
CA THR A 90 -10.31 -2.13 11.86
C THR A 90 -11.16 -3.08 12.68
N PRO A 91 -11.34 -2.87 14.00
CA PRO A 91 -12.37 -3.58 14.74
C PRO A 91 -13.72 -3.46 14.02
N ASP A 92 -14.58 -4.47 14.10
CA ASP A 92 -15.95 -4.34 13.60
C ASP A 92 -16.67 -3.29 14.43
N THR A 93 -16.74 -2.06 13.92
CA THR A 93 -17.41 -0.91 14.54
C THR A 93 -18.88 -0.84 14.17
N SER A 94 -19.46 -1.90 13.60
CA SER A 94 -20.88 -1.90 13.27
C SER A 94 -21.69 -1.73 14.56
N SER A 95 -22.69 -0.84 14.51
CA SER A 95 -23.55 -0.60 15.67
C SER A 95 -24.32 -1.86 16.09
N ALA A 96 -24.39 -2.91 15.26
CA ALA A 96 -25.03 -4.16 15.60
C ALA A 96 -24.21 -5.04 16.56
N SER A 97 -22.88 -5.00 16.49
CA SER A 97 -22.00 -5.80 17.38
C SER A 97 -21.70 -5.08 18.70
N TRP A 98 -21.80 -3.75 18.73
CA TRP A 98 -21.55 -2.93 19.94
C TRP A 98 -22.83 -2.54 20.71
N MET A 99 -24.03 -2.72 20.17
CA MET A 99 -25.27 -2.28 20.80
C MET A 99 -26.16 -3.47 21.22
N PRO A 100 -26.97 -3.33 22.28
CA PRO A 100 -27.92 -4.37 22.66
C PRO A 100 -28.95 -4.66 21.56
N ALA A 101 -29.41 -5.91 21.53
CA ALA A 101 -30.48 -6.33 20.63
C ALA A 101 -31.75 -5.49 20.86
N GLY A 102 -32.23 -4.80 19.80
CA GLY A 102 -33.48 -4.03 19.83
C GLY A 102 -33.32 -2.51 19.82
N VAL A 103 -32.10 -1.97 19.91
CA VAL A 103 -31.87 -0.54 19.66
C VAL A 103 -31.90 -0.29 18.14
N THR A 104 -32.70 0.68 17.69
CA THR A 104 -32.78 1.06 16.27
C THR A 104 -31.39 1.42 15.77
N LYS A 105 -30.96 0.82 14.65
CA LYS A 105 -29.68 1.10 13.98
C LYS A 105 -29.58 2.61 13.72
N LEU A 106 -28.90 3.34 14.62
CA LEU A 106 -28.35 4.63 14.27
C LEU A 106 -27.39 4.37 13.11
N ALA A 107 -27.49 5.20 12.07
CA ALA A 107 -26.67 5.08 10.88
C ALA A 107 -25.20 4.96 11.30
N ALA A 108 -24.70 3.73 11.37
CA ALA A 108 -23.28 3.45 11.25
C ALA A 108 -22.86 4.20 10.00
N SER A 109 -21.73 4.91 10.04
CA SER A 109 -21.19 5.60 8.88
C SER A 109 -21.35 4.68 7.67
N ALA A 110 -22.29 5.03 6.81
CA ALA A 110 -22.59 4.22 5.64
C ALA A 110 -21.29 4.14 4.83
N ASN A 111 -20.95 2.93 4.42
CA ASN A 111 -19.87 2.58 3.48
C ASN A 111 -18.45 2.51 4.04
N ARG A 112 -18.18 1.61 4.99
CA ARG A 112 -16.84 1.00 5.07
C ARG A 112 -16.97 -0.51 5.22
N PRO A 113 -16.67 -1.31 4.18
CA PRO A 113 -16.62 -2.75 4.35
C PRO A 113 -15.44 -3.06 5.26
N PHE A 114 -15.72 -3.60 6.44
CA PHE A 114 -14.73 -4.33 7.23
C PHE A 114 -14.15 -5.42 6.34
N LEU A 115 -12.83 -5.43 6.17
CA LEU A 115 -12.15 -6.58 5.60
C LEU A 115 -11.76 -7.53 6.73
N PRO A 116 -12.28 -8.78 6.74
CA PRO A 116 -11.84 -9.76 7.72
C PRO A 116 -10.33 -10.03 7.53
N ILE A 117 -9.63 -10.28 8.63
CA ILE A 117 -8.17 -10.55 8.62
C ILE A 117 -7.79 -11.71 7.69
N VAL A 118 -8.73 -12.60 7.38
CA VAL A 118 -8.53 -13.70 6.41
C VAL A 118 -8.14 -13.24 5.01
N ASN A 119 -8.30 -11.95 4.68
CA ASN A 119 -7.86 -11.36 3.42
C ASN A 119 -6.48 -10.70 3.49
N VAL A 120 -5.90 -10.52 4.68
CA VAL A 120 -4.53 -10.05 4.83
C VAL A 120 -3.60 -11.24 4.54
N PRO A 121 -2.58 -11.08 3.66
CA PRO A 121 -1.63 -12.15 3.39
C PRO A 121 -0.96 -12.64 4.68
N THR A 122 -0.77 -13.95 4.79
CA THR A 122 -0.24 -14.59 6.00
C THR A 122 1.13 -14.06 6.39
N GLU A 123 1.91 -13.63 5.41
CA GLU A 123 3.27 -13.12 5.57
C GLU A 123 3.30 -11.74 6.24
N PHE A 124 2.21 -10.96 6.13
CA PHE A 124 2.06 -9.66 6.80
C PHE A 124 1.65 -9.81 8.26
N LEU A 125 1.05 -10.96 8.60
CA LEU A 125 0.59 -11.34 9.95
C LEU A 125 1.66 -12.12 10.74
N ALA A 126 2.59 -12.76 10.03
CA ALA A 126 3.67 -13.52 10.65
C ALA A 126 4.72 -12.60 11.31
N PRO A 127 5.48 -13.10 12.30
CA PRO A 127 6.61 -12.37 12.83
C PRO A 127 7.58 -11.94 11.73
N LEU A 128 8.01 -10.68 11.77
CA LEU A 128 8.91 -10.09 10.78
C LEU A 128 10.24 -10.86 10.75
N PRO A 129 10.78 -11.17 9.56
CA PRO A 129 12.14 -11.65 9.41
C PRO A 129 13.15 -10.63 9.92
N ALA A 130 14.35 -11.07 10.29
CA ALA A 130 15.39 -10.17 10.82
C ALA A 130 15.76 -9.01 9.86
N SER A 131 15.65 -9.23 8.55
CA SER A 131 15.85 -8.20 7.52
C SER A 131 14.68 -7.23 7.36
N GLY A 132 13.50 -7.55 7.92
CA GLY A 132 12.23 -6.87 7.60
C GLY A 132 11.67 -7.22 6.22
N ALA A 133 12.38 -8.02 5.42
CA ALA A 133 11.97 -8.38 4.07
C ALA A 133 10.94 -9.50 4.10
N ILE A 134 9.71 -9.20 3.69
CA ILE A 134 8.58 -10.13 3.61
C ILE A 134 8.58 -10.74 2.21
N ALA A 135 8.83 -12.03 2.11
CA ALA A 135 8.80 -12.74 0.84
C ALA A 135 7.36 -13.08 0.44
N ALA A 136 7.04 -13.03 -0.86
CA ALA A 136 5.77 -13.57 -1.35
C ALA A 136 5.78 -15.11 -1.24
N PRO A 137 4.64 -15.76 -0.96
CA PRO A 137 4.57 -17.21 -0.89
C PRO A 137 4.74 -17.83 -2.28
N ALA A 138 5.22 -19.07 -2.30
CA ALA A 138 5.39 -19.81 -3.56
C ALA A 138 4.06 -19.91 -4.32
N GLY A 139 4.08 -19.54 -5.60
CA GLY A 139 2.90 -19.53 -6.47
C GLY A 139 2.02 -18.28 -6.35
N ALA A 140 2.38 -17.27 -5.55
CA ALA A 140 1.75 -15.95 -5.60
C ALA A 140 2.11 -15.17 -6.87
N CYS A 141 3.23 -15.52 -7.51
CA CYS A 141 3.71 -14.87 -8.73
C CYS A 141 3.94 -15.92 -9.85
N PRO A 142 3.52 -15.64 -11.11
CA PRO A 142 3.38 -16.64 -12.17
C PRO A 142 4.65 -17.36 -12.64
N ALA A 143 5.86 -16.81 -12.51
CA ALA A 143 7.07 -17.55 -12.88
C ALA A 143 8.28 -17.17 -12.03
N ALA A 144 8.89 -18.17 -11.37
CA ALA A 144 10.27 -18.25 -10.86
C ALA A 144 10.92 -16.99 -10.23
N ALA A 145 10.11 -16.02 -9.81
CA ALA A 145 10.49 -14.88 -9.05
C ALA A 145 10.43 -15.25 -7.57
N ASN A 146 11.47 -14.91 -6.82
CA ASN A 146 11.44 -14.96 -5.36
C ASN A 146 11.37 -13.52 -4.84
N PRO A 147 10.23 -12.83 -5.02
CA PRO A 147 10.15 -11.43 -4.67
C PRO A 147 10.11 -11.27 -3.14
N SER A 148 10.66 -10.16 -2.66
CA SER A 148 10.49 -9.74 -1.27
C SER A 148 10.24 -8.24 -1.17
N VAL A 149 9.51 -7.80 -0.16
CA VAL A 149 9.26 -6.38 0.10
C VAL A 149 9.79 -5.98 1.47
N THR A 150 10.39 -4.80 1.56
CA THR A 150 10.62 -4.11 2.83
C THR A 150 9.78 -2.84 2.88
N PHE A 151 9.36 -2.46 4.08
CA PHE A 151 8.56 -1.26 4.30
C PHE A 151 9.39 -0.21 5.02
N GLN A 152 9.33 1.03 4.55
CA GLN A 152 9.97 2.16 5.20
C GLN A 152 8.96 3.16 5.74
N THR A 153 9.35 3.81 6.83
CA THR A 153 8.60 4.91 7.43
C THR A 153 8.86 6.24 6.72
N VAL A 154 8.04 7.26 6.99
CA VAL A 154 8.29 8.65 6.56
C VAL A 154 9.66 9.15 7.00
N GLY A 155 10.15 8.71 8.17
CA GLY A 155 11.49 9.00 8.68
C GLY A 155 12.63 8.29 7.93
N GLY A 156 12.32 7.45 6.93
CA GLY A 156 13.30 6.69 6.16
C GLY A 156 13.86 5.47 6.89
N THR A 157 13.16 4.98 7.93
CA THR A 157 13.58 3.80 8.68
C THR A 157 12.87 2.57 8.13
N THR A 158 13.61 1.51 7.81
CA THR A 158 13.03 0.20 7.45
C THR A 158 12.44 -0.47 8.68
N VAL A 159 11.20 -0.92 8.58
CA VAL A 159 10.51 -1.64 9.66
C VAL A 159 11.09 -3.04 9.78
N THR A 160 11.71 -3.33 10.93
CA THR A 160 12.37 -4.59 11.24
C THR A 160 12.06 -5.00 12.69
N PRO A 161 12.29 -6.26 13.09
CA PRO A 161 12.12 -6.68 14.49
C PRO A 161 12.92 -5.83 15.48
N GLN A 162 14.11 -5.37 15.08
CA GLN A 162 14.94 -4.49 15.91
C GLN A 162 14.24 -3.16 16.18
N VAL A 163 13.57 -2.57 15.18
CA VAL A 163 12.81 -1.31 15.37
C VAL A 163 11.62 -1.53 16.31
N LEU A 164 10.95 -2.68 16.22
CA LEU A 164 9.85 -3.03 17.13
C LEU A 164 10.36 -3.13 18.58
N GLU A 165 11.50 -3.80 18.79
CA GLU A 165 12.13 -3.99 20.10
C GLU A 165 12.69 -2.67 20.68
N GLU A 166 13.39 -1.86 19.87
CA GLU A 166 13.97 -0.58 20.30
C GLU A 166 12.91 0.42 20.77
N LYS A 167 11.73 0.40 20.14
CA LYS A 167 10.57 1.20 20.54
C LYS A 167 9.72 0.52 21.62
N ASP A 168 10.06 -0.70 22.05
CA ASP A 168 9.25 -1.56 22.95
C ASP A 168 7.78 -1.61 22.50
N LEU A 169 7.53 -1.77 21.19
CA LEU A 169 6.16 -1.66 20.68
C LEU A 169 5.28 -2.78 21.23
N ARG A 170 4.16 -2.38 21.84
CA ARG A 170 3.16 -3.29 22.38
C ARG A 170 1.78 -2.85 21.94
N THR A 171 0.96 -3.80 21.50
CA THR A 171 -0.41 -3.57 21.02
C THR A 171 -1.36 -4.56 21.69
N ILE A 172 -2.65 -4.22 21.70
CA ILE A 172 -3.70 -5.21 22.00
C ILE A 172 -3.59 -6.34 20.95
N PRO A 173 -3.62 -7.63 21.39
CA PRO A 173 -3.51 -8.76 20.50
C PRO A 173 -4.48 -8.65 19.33
N MET A 174 -3.95 -8.83 18.12
CA MET A 174 -4.72 -8.70 16.89
C MET A 174 -5.93 -9.64 16.89
N GLU A 175 -5.84 -10.83 17.49
CA GLU A 175 -6.93 -11.80 17.56
C GLU A 175 -8.19 -11.22 18.21
N MET A 176 -8.03 -10.35 19.22
CA MET A 176 -9.14 -9.67 19.88
C MET A 176 -9.85 -8.68 18.96
N VAL A 177 -9.08 -8.05 18.06
CA VAL A 177 -9.56 -7.08 17.07
C VAL A 177 -10.19 -7.78 15.87
N ALA A 178 -9.62 -8.92 15.48
CA ALA A 178 -9.97 -9.71 14.31
C ALA A 178 -11.30 -10.44 14.42
N MET A 179 -11.58 -10.98 15.61
CA MET A 179 -12.72 -11.86 15.81
C MET A 179 -14.04 -11.09 15.79
N ALA A 180 -15.15 -11.81 15.58
CA ALA A 180 -16.46 -11.20 15.64
C ALA A 180 -16.68 -10.60 17.03
N GLN A 181 -17.10 -9.34 17.09
CA GLN A 181 -17.08 -8.61 18.37
C GLN A 181 -18.15 -9.10 19.36
N ASN A 182 -19.09 -9.94 18.91
CA ASN A 182 -20.04 -10.67 19.76
C ASN A 182 -19.50 -12.01 20.31
N ASP A 183 -18.31 -12.45 19.90
CA ASP A 183 -17.72 -13.71 20.36
C ASP A 183 -16.95 -13.56 21.68
N PRO A 184 -16.90 -14.60 22.53
CA PRO A 184 -16.09 -14.58 23.74
C PRO A 184 -14.60 -14.38 23.43
N GLY A 185 -13.95 -13.45 24.12
CA GLY A 185 -12.53 -13.13 23.92
C GLY A 185 -12.29 -11.99 22.92
N SER A 186 -13.35 -11.45 22.29
CA SER A 186 -13.23 -10.28 21.44
C SER A 186 -12.86 -9.05 22.27
N LEU A 187 -12.40 -7.99 21.62
CA LEU A 187 -12.14 -6.73 22.31
C LEU A 187 -13.40 -6.23 23.02
N VAL A 188 -14.55 -6.20 22.35
CA VAL A 188 -15.83 -5.78 22.95
C VAL A 188 -16.24 -6.67 24.13
N ALA A 189 -16.22 -7.99 23.94
CA ALA A 189 -16.61 -8.93 24.99
C ALA A 189 -15.69 -8.81 26.21
N THR A 190 -14.40 -8.54 25.99
CA THR A 190 -13.42 -8.29 27.04
C THR A 190 -13.74 -6.98 27.78
N MET A 191 -13.96 -5.88 27.05
CA MET A 191 -14.37 -4.60 27.65
C MET A 191 -15.63 -4.72 28.50
N ASP A 192 -16.62 -5.51 28.05
CA ASP A 192 -17.86 -5.76 28.79
C ASP A 192 -17.64 -6.59 30.05
N SER A 193 -16.77 -7.60 29.98
CA SER A 193 -16.44 -8.43 31.14
C SER A 193 -15.70 -7.64 32.23
N LEU A 194 -14.93 -6.62 31.83
CA LEU A 194 -14.14 -5.77 32.71
C LEU A 194 -14.97 -4.72 33.46
N VAL A 195 -16.16 -4.36 32.93
CA VAL A 195 -17.00 -3.26 33.46
C VAL A 195 -18.29 -3.81 34.06
N PRO A 196 -18.36 -4.04 35.40
CA PRO A 196 -19.56 -4.56 36.02
C PRO A 196 -20.69 -3.52 36.01
N VAL A 197 -21.85 -3.90 35.51
CA VAL A 197 -23.04 -3.04 35.52
C VAL A 197 -23.38 -2.62 36.95
N GLY A 198 -23.49 -1.32 37.18
CA GLY A 198 -23.87 -0.75 38.47
C GLY A 198 -22.72 -0.60 39.48
N ASP A 199 -21.46 -0.82 39.08
CA ASP A 199 -20.32 -0.56 39.96
C ASP A 199 -20.24 0.96 40.30
N PRO A 200 -20.25 1.34 41.59
CA PRO A 200 -20.24 2.75 42.01
C PRO A 200 -18.98 3.49 41.58
N ARG A 201 -17.88 2.79 41.28
CA ARG A 201 -16.62 3.40 40.80
C ARG A 201 -16.80 4.08 39.45
N LEU A 202 -17.74 3.61 38.61
CA LEU A 202 -18.04 4.17 37.28
C LEU A 202 -18.57 5.62 37.32
N ALA A 203 -18.91 6.13 38.51
CA ALA A 203 -19.25 7.55 38.72
C ALA A 203 -18.01 8.47 38.75
N THR A 204 -16.79 7.94 38.59
CA THR A 204 -15.53 8.69 38.64
C THR A 204 -14.59 8.31 37.50
N ALA A 205 -13.80 9.26 37.01
CA ALA A 205 -12.79 8.99 35.97
C ALA A 205 -11.76 7.95 36.42
N SER A 206 -11.31 8.02 37.68
CA SER A 206 -10.38 7.05 38.25
C SER A 206 -10.96 5.63 38.30
N GLY A 207 -12.26 5.50 38.53
CA GLY A 207 -12.92 4.19 38.50
C GLY A 207 -12.95 3.59 37.10
N TRP A 208 -13.18 4.40 36.06
CA TRP A 208 -13.06 3.95 34.67
C TRP A 208 -11.64 3.51 34.31
N ASN A 209 -10.63 4.26 34.73
CA ASN A 209 -9.23 3.88 34.50
C ASN A 209 -8.94 2.50 35.13
N GLN A 210 -9.27 2.31 36.41
CA GLN A 210 -9.00 1.06 37.14
C GLN A 210 -9.80 -0.15 36.65
N LEU A 211 -11.02 0.08 36.15
CA LEU A 211 -11.90 -1.00 35.72
C LEU A 211 -11.71 -1.39 34.26
N LEU A 212 -11.38 -0.45 33.39
CA LEU A 212 -11.35 -0.66 31.95
C LEU A 212 -9.97 -0.41 31.35
N TRP A 213 -9.45 0.81 31.47
CA TRP A 213 -8.26 1.21 30.70
C TRP A 213 -6.98 0.55 31.20
N GLU A 214 -6.75 0.50 32.50
CA GLU A 214 -5.58 -0.15 33.10
C GLU A 214 -5.57 -1.68 32.82
N PRO A 215 -6.68 -2.43 33.01
CA PRO A 215 -6.71 -3.84 32.60
C PRO A 215 -6.49 -4.07 31.11
N LEU A 216 -6.99 -3.19 30.22
CA LEU A 216 -6.71 -3.30 28.79
C LEU A 216 -5.23 -3.07 28.47
N GLN A 217 -4.57 -2.13 29.16
CA GLN A 217 -3.11 -1.93 29.03
C GLN A 217 -2.33 -3.19 29.39
N GLU A 218 -2.76 -3.92 30.42
CA GLU A 218 -2.12 -5.17 30.85
C GLU A 218 -2.23 -6.30 29.83
N LEU A 219 -3.19 -6.22 28.89
CA LEU A 219 -3.36 -7.22 27.82
C LEU A 219 -2.42 -6.99 26.63
N GLN A 220 -1.72 -5.86 26.57
CA GLN A 220 -0.84 -5.54 25.45
C GLN A 220 0.32 -6.55 25.35
N THR A 221 0.52 -7.08 24.16
CA THR A 221 1.61 -8.00 23.81
C THR A 221 2.65 -7.29 22.93
N PRO A 222 3.92 -7.72 22.95
CA PRO A 222 4.92 -7.22 22.02
C PRO A 222 4.44 -7.35 20.57
N ALA A 223 4.68 -6.30 19.77
CA ALA A 223 4.44 -6.33 18.33
C ALA A 223 5.50 -7.23 17.66
N GLU A 224 5.07 -8.10 16.75
CA GLU A 224 5.98 -9.03 16.06
C GLU A 224 5.88 -8.92 14.54
N SER A 225 4.73 -8.47 14.01
CA SER A 225 4.43 -8.44 12.58
C SER A 225 4.34 -7.03 11.99
N LEU A 226 4.30 -6.93 10.64
CA LEU A 226 4.01 -5.67 9.97
C LEU A 226 2.59 -5.19 10.29
N MET A 227 1.65 -6.11 10.42
CA MET A 227 0.28 -5.81 10.81
C MET A 227 0.21 -5.19 12.22
N ASP A 228 0.97 -5.71 13.19
CA ASP A 228 1.05 -5.10 14.53
C ASP A 228 1.61 -3.68 14.47
N TYR A 229 2.64 -3.46 13.65
CA TYR A 229 3.21 -2.14 13.43
C TYR A 229 2.18 -1.18 12.83
N GLN A 230 1.40 -1.62 11.84
CA GLN A 230 0.36 -0.80 11.23
C GLN A 230 -0.77 -0.49 12.23
N LEU A 231 -1.21 -1.47 13.03
CA LEU A 231 -2.20 -1.26 14.08
C LEU A 231 -1.70 -0.30 15.17
N TRP A 232 -0.42 -0.39 15.53
CA TRP A 232 0.24 0.58 16.41
C TRP A 232 0.23 1.99 15.79
N ASN A 233 0.60 2.12 14.51
CA ASN A 233 0.59 3.41 13.81
C ASN A 233 -0.83 4.02 13.71
N ALA A 234 -1.84 3.18 13.59
CA ALA A 234 -3.25 3.55 13.57
C ALA A 234 -3.87 3.75 14.97
N SER A 235 -3.14 3.44 16.05
CA SER A 235 -3.70 3.32 17.41
C SER A 235 -4.43 4.57 17.92
N PRO A 236 -3.96 5.82 17.70
CA PRO A 236 -4.69 6.99 18.21
C PRO A 236 -6.10 7.11 17.61
N ALA A 237 -6.22 6.82 16.31
CA ALA A 237 -7.50 6.85 15.61
C ALA A 237 -8.41 5.68 16.03
N LEU A 238 -7.83 4.49 16.27
CA LEU A 238 -8.57 3.33 16.78
C LEU A 238 -9.11 3.59 18.19
N GLU A 239 -8.28 4.10 19.10
CA GLU A 239 -8.67 4.42 20.47
C GLU A 239 -9.82 5.44 20.53
N GLU A 240 -9.74 6.49 19.70
CA GLU A 240 -10.80 7.49 19.57
C GLU A 240 -12.11 6.87 19.07
N GLN A 241 -12.05 6.10 17.98
CA GLN A 241 -13.24 5.47 17.39
C GLN A 241 -13.90 4.49 18.35
N ILE A 242 -13.12 3.61 18.97
CA ILE A 242 -13.62 2.60 19.92
C ILE A 242 -14.22 3.27 21.16
N SER A 243 -13.53 4.27 21.72
CA SER A 243 -14.04 4.99 22.89
C SER A 243 -15.34 5.74 22.58
N ALA A 244 -15.46 6.31 21.37
CA ALA A 244 -16.68 6.98 20.93
C ALA A 244 -17.86 5.99 20.78
N LEU A 245 -17.61 4.79 20.25
CA LEU A 245 -18.61 3.73 20.13
C LEU A 245 -19.06 3.21 21.49
N TYR A 246 -18.11 2.96 22.40
CA TYR A 246 -18.41 2.54 23.75
C TYR A 246 -19.24 3.59 24.51
N LEU A 247 -18.95 4.89 24.33
CA LEU A 247 -19.78 5.97 24.86
C LEU A 247 -21.21 5.97 24.29
N GLN A 248 -21.37 5.70 22.99
CA GLN A 248 -22.70 5.59 22.37
C GLN A 248 -23.49 4.43 22.96
N ARG A 249 -22.84 3.30 23.20
CA ARG A 249 -23.44 2.15 23.88
C ARG A 249 -23.91 2.51 25.29
N LEU A 250 -23.05 3.13 26.11
CA LEU A 250 -23.44 3.56 27.46
C LEU A 250 -24.67 4.47 27.45
N LYS A 251 -24.78 5.37 26.46
CA LYS A 251 -25.96 6.23 26.29
C LYS A 251 -27.20 5.41 25.93
N ALA A 252 -27.07 4.42 25.06
CA ALA A 252 -28.18 3.55 24.65
C ALA A 252 -28.68 2.65 25.79
N ASP A 253 -27.77 2.19 26.65
CA ASP A 253 -28.07 1.42 27.87
C ASP A 253 -28.67 2.29 29.00
N GLY A 254 -28.82 3.59 28.78
CA GLY A 254 -29.40 4.51 29.76
C GLY A 254 -28.46 4.85 30.91
N ALA A 255 -27.14 4.82 30.69
CA ALA A 255 -26.17 5.19 31.71
C ALA A 255 -26.43 6.61 32.25
N PRO A 256 -26.41 6.81 33.59
CA PRO A 256 -26.67 8.12 34.18
C PRO A 256 -25.65 9.19 33.75
N PRO A 257 -26.02 10.49 33.73
CA PRO A 257 -25.10 11.57 33.33
C PRO A 257 -23.79 11.61 34.12
N ILE A 258 -23.81 11.25 35.40
CA ILE A 258 -22.59 11.17 36.23
C ILE A 258 -21.60 10.12 35.69
N VAL A 259 -22.10 8.99 35.20
CA VAL A 259 -21.30 7.92 34.60
C VAL A 259 -20.75 8.35 33.25
N LEU A 260 -21.57 8.96 32.39
CA LEU A 260 -21.15 9.47 31.09
C LEU A 260 -20.07 10.57 31.21
N ASN A 261 -20.24 11.49 32.16
CA ASN A 261 -19.26 12.54 32.43
C ASN A 261 -17.94 11.95 32.97
N ALA A 262 -18.02 10.96 33.85
CA ALA A 262 -16.86 10.25 34.35
C ALA A 262 -16.10 9.51 33.24
N PHE A 263 -16.81 8.82 32.34
CA PHE A 263 -16.22 8.18 31.16
C PHE A 263 -15.50 9.20 30.27
N ASN A 264 -16.15 10.34 29.98
CA ASN A 264 -15.55 11.41 29.18
C ASN A 264 -14.31 12.03 29.83
N ALA A 265 -14.25 12.06 31.15
CA ALA A 265 -13.08 12.55 31.90
C ALA A 265 -11.98 11.50 32.14
N SER A 266 -12.22 10.23 31.78
CA SER A 266 -11.25 9.13 31.94
C SER A 266 -10.16 9.11 30.86
N GLN A 267 -9.07 8.39 31.13
CA GLN A 267 -7.88 8.29 30.27
C GLN A 267 -8.10 7.27 29.15
N LYS A 268 -8.74 7.72 28.06
CA LYS A 268 -9.12 6.92 26.89
C LYS A 268 -7.99 6.63 25.90
N ASN A 269 -6.74 6.96 26.27
CA ASN A 269 -5.60 6.87 25.37
C ASN A 269 -4.51 5.98 25.98
N GLY A 270 -3.72 5.33 25.12
CA GLY A 270 -2.60 4.46 25.49
C GLY A 270 -3.03 3.10 26.04
N TRP A 271 -4.29 2.70 25.84
CA TRP A 271 -4.77 1.36 26.22
C TRP A 271 -4.66 0.37 25.09
N TYR A 272 -4.69 0.83 23.83
CA TYR A 272 -4.49 -0.01 22.66
C TYR A 272 -3.01 -0.27 22.41
N ALA A 273 -2.19 0.77 22.56
CA ALA A 273 -0.75 0.71 22.39
C ALA A 273 -0.03 1.40 23.56
N ASN A 274 1.17 0.91 23.90
CA ASN A 274 1.95 1.45 25.02
C ASN A 274 2.61 2.81 24.72
N ALA A 275 2.81 3.13 23.44
CA ALA A 275 3.39 4.38 22.99
C ALA A 275 2.60 4.94 21.79
N ALA A 276 2.48 6.26 21.72
CA ALA A 276 1.87 6.91 20.56
C ALA A 276 2.87 6.98 19.39
N PRO A 277 2.44 6.72 18.15
CA PRO A 277 3.28 6.89 16.98
C PRO A 277 3.56 8.37 16.70
N GLU A 278 4.76 8.66 16.20
CA GLU A 278 5.12 9.97 15.67
C GLU A 278 4.82 10.05 14.16
N PRO A 279 4.65 11.24 13.57
CA PRO A 279 4.39 11.37 12.13
C PRO A 279 5.44 10.70 11.24
N GLU A 280 6.70 10.66 11.70
CA GLU A 280 7.82 9.98 11.03
C GLU A 280 7.73 8.46 11.05
N ASP A 281 6.89 7.88 11.91
CA ASP A 281 6.72 6.43 12.03
C ASP A 281 5.71 5.87 11.02
N ALA A 282 4.92 6.74 10.36
CA ALA A 282 3.95 6.33 9.37
C ALA A 282 4.61 5.58 8.21
N LEU A 283 4.01 4.46 7.78
CA LEU A 283 4.46 3.74 6.60
C LEU A 283 4.33 4.62 5.35
N ALA A 284 5.38 4.66 4.53
CA ALA A 284 5.47 5.60 3.41
C ALA A 284 6.07 5.02 2.13
N HIS A 285 6.78 3.90 2.22
CA HIS A 285 7.51 3.35 1.09
C HIS A 285 7.55 1.82 1.12
N MET A 286 7.44 1.21 -0.06
CA MET A 286 7.72 -0.20 -0.31
C MET A 286 8.95 -0.28 -1.21
N ASP A 287 9.96 -1.02 -0.78
CA ASP A 287 11.06 -1.47 -1.64
C ASP A 287 10.87 -2.95 -1.93
N ILE A 288 10.60 -3.26 -3.19
CA ILE A 288 10.36 -4.61 -3.69
C ILE A 288 11.61 -5.06 -4.44
N GLU A 289 12.13 -6.22 -4.09
CA GLU A 289 13.21 -6.88 -4.80
C GLU A 289 12.63 -8.13 -5.49
N ALA A 290 12.51 -8.09 -6.82
CA ALA A 290 12.05 -9.21 -7.64
C ALA A 290 13.26 -9.98 -8.20
N VAL A 291 13.64 -11.06 -7.51
CA VAL A 291 14.72 -11.96 -7.95
C VAL A 291 14.16 -12.99 -8.93
N MET A 292 14.40 -12.79 -10.22
CA MET A 292 14.00 -13.71 -11.30
C MET A 292 14.96 -14.88 -11.38
N THR A 293 14.44 -16.09 -11.48
CA THR A 293 15.24 -17.33 -11.64
C THR A 293 14.69 -18.20 -12.78
N GLY A 294 15.50 -19.11 -13.33
CA GLY A 294 15.03 -20.13 -14.26
C GLY A 294 15.08 -19.70 -15.73
N GLY A 295 13.93 -19.44 -16.36
CA GLY A 295 13.86 -19.05 -17.79
C GLY A 295 14.39 -17.64 -18.06
N VAL A 296 14.38 -16.79 -17.03
CA VAL A 296 15.00 -15.47 -16.98
C VAL A 296 15.66 -15.36 -15.61
N ASP A 297 16.96 -15.07 -15.60
CA ASP A 297 17.73 -14.87 -14.38
C ASP A 297 18.07 -13.40 -14.21
N GLY A 298 17.83 -12.84 -13.03
CA GLY A 298 18.10 -11.42 -12.80
C GLY A 298 17.49 -10.87 -11.53
N THR A 299 17.61 -9.57 -11.34
CA THR A 299 17.00 -8.87 -10.22
C THR A 299 16.50 -7.51 -10.68
N VAL A 300 15.26 -7.21 -10.34
CA VAL A 300 14.64 -5.90 -10.53
C VAL A 300 14.29 -5.35 -9.16
N HIS A 301 14.82 -4.17 -8.84
CA HIS A 301 14.50 -3.43 -7.63
C HIS A 301 13.44 -2.40 -7.97
N GLU A 302 12.31 -2.45 -7.29
CA GLU A 302 11.20 -1.54 -7.47
C GLU A 302 10.95 -0.77 -6.17
N ALA A 303 10.54 0.47 -6.31
CA ALA A 303 10.34 1.41 -5.23
C ALA A 303 8.99 2.07 -5.44
N ARG A 304 8.14 2.09 -4.40
CA ARG A 304 6.82 2.69 -4.48
C ARG A 304 6.47 3.46 -3.22
N ALA A 305 6.18 4.74 -3.40
CA ALA A 305 5.66 5.56 -2.32
C ALA A 305 4.17 5.26 -2.07
N PHE A 306 3.74 5.36 -0.82
CA PHE A 306 2.32 5.30 -0.46
C PHE A 306 2.05 6.06 0.83
N SER A 307 0.77 6.19 1.18
CA SER A 307 0.34 6.68 2.50
C SER A 307 -0.96 6.03 2.91
N ILE A 308 -1.18 5.87 4.22
CA ILE A 308 -2.44 5.40 4.78
C ILE A 308 -3.09 6.60 5.49
N PRO A 309 -4.14 7.22 4.93
CA PRO A 309 -4.70 8.48 5.46
C PRO A 309 -5.31 8.37 6.86
N GLY A 310 -5.61 7.15 7.31
CA GLY A 310 -6.12 6.85 8.64
C GLY A 310 -6.56 5.39 8.77
N ALA A 311 -6.89 4.98 9.99
CA ALA A 311 -7.35 3.63 10.28
C ALA A 311 -8.55 3.23 9.39
N GLY A 312 -8.46 2.09 8.71
CA GLY A 312 -9.53 1.59 7.85
C GLY A 312 -9.73 2.40 6.57
N GLN A 313 -8.73 3.15 6.12
CA GLN A 313 -8.77 3.88 4.84
C GLN A 313 -7.94 3.17 3.79
N VAL A 314 -8.42 3.22 2.54
CA VAL A 314 -7.67 2.71 1.39
C VAL A 314 -6.36 3.50 1.29
N PRO A 315 -5.21 2.82 1.12
CA PRO A 315 -3.94 3.49 0.89
C PRO A 315 -3.99 4.37 -0.37
N ILE A 316 -3.24 5.47 -0.35
CA ILE A 316 -3.00 6.28 -1.53
C ILE A 316 -1.60 5.95 -2.02
N PHE A 317 -1.53 5.30 -3.18
CA PHE A 317 -0.27 4.96 -3.82
C PHE A 317 0.25 6.11 -4.68
N GLY A 318 1.56 6.35 -4.62
CA GLY A 318 2.27 7.28 -5.48
C GLY A 318 2.91 6.57 -6.68
N PRO A 319 3.79 7.29 -7.41
CA PRO A 319 4.55 6.71 -8.50
C PRO A 319 5.37 5.50 -8.07
N GLN A 320 5.56 4.58 -9.01
CA GLN A 320 6.44 3.43 -8.89
C GLN A 320 7.60 3.56 -9.86
N THR A 321 8.80 3.31 -9.37
CA THR A 321 10.03 3.31 -10.15
C THR A 321 10.73 1.99 -9.96
N GLY A 322 11.56 1.58 -10.92
CA GLY A 322 12.38 0.40 -10.73
C GLY A 322 13.54 0.32 -11.71
N GLU A 323 14.58 -0.39 -11.29
CA GLU A 323 15.79 -0.62 -12.08
C GLU A 323 16.29 -2.03 -11.82
N GLY A 324 16.88 -2.66 -12.84
CA GLY A 324 17.40 -4.00 -12.69
C GLY A 324 18.07 -4.53 -13.94
N THR A 325 18.59 -5.75 -13.82
CA THR A 325 19.20 -6.46 -14.95
C THR A 325 18.62 -7.86 -15.00
N VAL A 326 18.23 -8.29 -16.20
CA VAL A 326 17.72 -9.63 -16.48
C VAL A 326 18.46 -10.25 -17.65
N THR A 327 18.63 -11.57 -17.60
CA THR A 327 19.44 -12.33 -18.55
C THR A 327 18.76 -13.65 -18.89
N TRP A 328 18.92 -14.10 -20.13
CA TRP A 328 18.51 -15.43 -20.54
C TRP A 328 19.29 -15.88 -21.77
N ASP A 329 19.35 -17.19 -21.99
CA ASP A 329 20.03 -17.78 -23.14
C ASP A 329 19.06 -17.96 -24.32
N HIS A 330 19.31 -17.25 -25.41
CA HIS A 330 18.57 -17.41 -26.65
C HIS A 330 19.27 -18.40 -27.60
N PRO A 331 18.54 -19.37 -28.22
CA PRO A 331 19.14 -20.42 -29.05
C PRO A 331 20.01 -19.92 -30.22
N SER A 332 19.63 -18.81 -30.85
CA SER A 332 20.33 -18.25 -32.02
C SER A 332 21.08 -16.94 -31.76
N LEU A 333 20.76 -16.22 -30.68
CA LEU A 333 21.36 -14.92 -30.36
C LEU A 333 22.40 -15.02 -29.24
N GLY A 334 22.51 -16.18 -28.58
CA GLY A 334 23.33 -16.36 -27.39
C GLY A 334 22.66 -15.73 -26.16
N THR A 335 23.45 -15.48 -25.12
CA THR A 335 22.97 -14.84 -23.90
C THR A 335 22.57 -13.40 -24.19
N LEU A 336 21.33 -13.05 -23.89
CA LEU A 336 20.81 -11.69 -23.93
C LEU A 336 20.85 -11.09 -22.52
N THR A 337 21.16 -9.81 -22.42
CA THR A 337 21.22 -9.09 -21.14
C THR A 337 20.50 -7.76 -21.28
N PHE A 338 19.39 -7.62 -20.57
CA PHE A 338 18.55 -6.43 -20.60
C PHE A 338 18.69 -5.65 -19.30
N GLU A 339 19.06 -4.38 -19.44
CA GLU A 339 18.89 -3.39 -18.38
C GLU A 339 17.44 -2.91 -18.39
N VAL A 340 16.74 -3.11 -17.28
CA VAL A 340 15.31 -2.82 -17.11
C VAL A 340 15.16 -1.52 -16.34
N SER A 341 14.28 -0.65 -16.81
CA SER A 341 13.88 0.60 -16.14
C SER A 341 12.37 0.74 -16.16
N ILE A 342 11.79 1.03 -15.00
CA ILE A 342 10.36 1.15 -14.75
C ILE A 342 10.06 2.56 -14.25
N LEU A 343 9.05 3.19 -14.84
CA LEU A 343 8.46 4.43 -14.35
C LEU A 343 6.95 4.37 -14.58
N LEU A 344 6.17 4.17 -13.53
CA LEU A 344 4.71 4.18 -13.56
C LEU A 344 4.23 5.35 -12.71
N ASP A 345 3.56 6.32 -13.33
CA ASP A 345 3.26 7.62 -12.71
C ASP A 345 1.76 7.96 -12.65
N GLN A 346 0.91 7.12 -13.25
CA GLN A 346 -0.54 7.28 -13.23
C GLN A 346 -1.21 5.95 -12.94
N PHE A 347 -2.19 5.98 -12.04
CA PHE A 347 -2.94 4.81 -11.59
C PHE A 347 -4.43 5.14 -11.56
N ASP A 348 -5.26 4.14 -11.85
CA ASP A 348 -6.72 4.28 -11.74
C ASP A 348 -7.22 4.04 -10.31
N GLU A 349 -8.54 4.10 -10.11
CA GLU A 349 -9.19 3.91 -8.81
C GLU A 349 -9.00 2.49 -8.24
N GLN A 350 -8.63 1.53 -9.09
CA GLN A 350 -8.33 0.15 -8.71
C GLN A 350 -6.83 -0.07 -8.44
N GLY A 351 -5.99 0.98 -8.54
CA GLY A 351 -4.55 0.88 -8.37
C GLY A 351 -3.83 0.27 -9.57
N ARG A 352 -4.49 0.13 -10.72
CA ARG A 352 -3.86 -0.37 -11.96
C ARG A 352 -3.08 0.76 -12.62
N ALA A 353 -1.87 0.45 -13.11
CA ALA A 353 -1.09 1.42 -13.85
C ALA A 353 -1.78 1.78 -15.18
N VAL A 354 -2.03 3.07 -15.38
CA VAL A 354 -2.69 3.63 -16.58
C VAL A 354 -1.86 4.75 -17.23
N GLY A 355 -0.59 4.84 -16.83
CA GLY A 355 0.41 5.74 -17.42
C GLY A 355 1.80 5.39 -16.92
N GLY A 356 2.80 5.74 -17.73
CA GLY A 356 4.20 5.39 -17.51
C GLY A 356 4.79 4.48 -18.58
N THR A 357 6.02 4.03 -18.34
CA THR A 357 6.79 3.19 -19.25
C THR A 357 7.62 2.14 -18.54
N VAL A 358 7.78 1.00 -19.20
CA VAL A 358 8.81 -0.01 -18.86
C VAL A 358 9.71 -0.19 -20.06
N ILE A 359 11.02 -0.11 -19.86
CA ILE A 359 12.03 -0.18 -20.91
C ILE A 359 13.03 -1.27 -20.55
N GLY A 360 13.30 -2.18 -21.48
CA GLY A 360 14.42 -3.11 -21.42
C GLY A 360 15.40 -2.80 -22.55
N VAL A 361 16.70 -2.70 -22.26
CA VAL A 361 17.75 -2.46 -23.27
C VAL A 361 18.82 -3.53 -23.21
N ASP A 362 19.01 -4.25 -24.31
CA ASP A 362 20.22 -5.04 -24.56
C ASP A 362 21.12 -4.28 -25.53
N SER A 363 22.11 -3.60 -24.95
CA SER A 363 23.08 -2.80 -25.70
C SER A 363 24.03 -3.63 -26.56
N GLN A 364 24.26 -4.90 -26.23
CA GLN A 364 25.19 -5.76 -26.97
C GLN A 364 24.58 -6.25 -28.28
N ASN A 365 23.31 -6.65 -28.22
CA ASN A 365 22.57 -7.14 -29.39
C ASN A 365 21.74 -6.04 -30.08
N GLY A 366 21.74 -4.83 -29.51
CA GLY A 366 21.09 -3.64 -30.04
C GLY A 366 19.57 -3.68 -29.93
N TYR A 367 19.02 -4.43 -28.98
CA TYR A 367 17.59 -4.51 -28.73
C TYR A 367 17.14 -3.46 -27.71
N GLU A 368 16.00 -2.84 -27.99
CA GLU A 368 15.23 -2.04 -27.03
C GLU A 368 13.78 -2.51 -27.07
N VAL A 369 13.23 -2.82 -25.90
CA VAL A 369 11.81 -3.10 -25.71
C VAL A 369 11.21 -2.00 -24.85
N ARG A 370 10.16 -1.36 -25.33
CA ARG A 370 9.50 -0.26 -24.63
C ARG A 370 8.01 -0.52 -24.55
N PHE A 371 7.49 -0.67 -23.33
CA PHE A 371 6.06 -0.70 -23.04
C PHE A 371 5.59 0.67 -22.57
N VAL A 372 4.45 1.12 -23.08
CA VAL A 372 3.78 2.36 -22.73
C VAL A 372 2.39 2.04 -22.20
N PHE A 373 2.12 2.46 -20.97
CA PHE A 373 0.84 2.26 -20.31
C PHE A 373 -0.14 3.33 -20.73
N LYS A 374 -1.38 2.94 -21.04
CA LYS A 374 -2.42 3.83 -21.55
C LYS A 374 -3.53 4.07 -20.54
N PRO A 375 -4.26 5.20 -20.65
CA PRO A 375 -5.36 5.55 -19.76
C PRO A 375 -6.51 4.52 -19.68
N ASP A 376 -6.67 3.69 -20.72
CA ASP A 376 -7.70 2.64 -20.79
C ASP A 376 -7.23 1.30 -20.20
N GLY A 377 -6.03 1.24 -19.62
CA GLY A 377 -5.40 0.05 -19.04
C GLY A 377 -4.61 -0.79 -20.05
N THR A 378 -4.68 -0.47 -21.35
CA THR A 378 -3.87 -1.15 -22.37
C THR A 378 -2.39 -0.80 -22.24
N LYS A 379 -1.51 -1.73 -22.65
CA LYS A 379 -0.08 -1.49 -22.75
C LYS A 379 0.35 -1.71 -24.19
N GLU A 380 0.98 -0.71 -24.78
CA GLU A 380 1.57 -0.81 -26.12
C GLU A 380 3.07 -1.00 -26.00
N GLY A 381 3.57 -2.12 -26.52
CA GLY A 381 4.98 -2.44 -26.60
C GLY A 381 5.55 -2.17 -27.99
N THR A 382 6.79 -1.68 -28.07
CA THR A 382 7.58 -1.59 -29.30
C THR A 382 8.91 -2.29 -29.09
N LEU A 383 9.24 -3.22 -29.99
CA LEU A 383 10.56 -3.84 -30.11
C LEU A 383 11.34 -3.11 -31.20
N THR A 384 12.50 -2.57 -30.83
CA THR A 384 13.44 -1.90 -31.73
C THR A 384 14.75 -2.68 -31.76
N ARG A 385 15.35 -2.80 -32.94
CA ARG A 385 16.67 -3.40 -33.12
C ARG A 385 17.54 -2.44 -33.93
N ALA A 386 18.71 -2.08 -33.40
CA ALA A 386 19.63 -1.13 -34.03
C ALA A 386 18.98 0.21 -34.45
N GLY A 387 17.95 0.65 -33.70
CA GLY A 387 17.22 1.89 -33.97
C GLY A 387 16.03 1.77 -34.93
N GLU A 388 15.74 0.58 -35.48
CA GLU A 388 14.59 0.33 -36.34
C GLU A 388 13.52 -0.48 -35.61
N ALA A 389 12.25 -0.08 -35.73
CA ALA A 389 11.13 -0.84 -35.17
C ALA A 389 10.96 -2.16 -35.92
N VAL A 390 11.06 -3.27 -35.19
CA VAL A 390 11.00 -4.64 -35.74
C VAL A 390 9.85 -5.46 -35.17
N GLY A 391 9.11 -4.93 -34.19
CA GLY A 391 7.91 -5.58 -33.65
C GLY A 391 7.06 -4.64 -32.83
N LEU A 392 5.76 -4.92 -32.78
CA LEU A 392 4.79 -4.26 -31.92
C LEU A 392 4.15 -5.32 -31.02
N MET A 393 3.79 -4.92 -29.80
CA MET A 393 3.12 -5.76 -28.83
C MET A 393 1.95 -4.98 -28.27
N THR A 394 0.84 -5.66 -27.99
CA THR A 394 -0.30 -5.04 -27.30
C THR A 394 -0.76 -5.97 -26.21
N MET A 395 -0.81 -5.48 -24.99
CA MET A 395 -1.40 -6.19 -23.86
C MET A 395 -2.68 -5.47 -23.49
N THR A 396 -3.82 -6.14 -23.65
CA THR A 396 -5.14 -5.57 -23.32
C THR A 396 -5.63 -6.09 -21.97
N THR A 397 -6.13 -5.18 -21.13
CA THR A 397 -6.84 -5.49 -19.89
C THR A 397 -8.30 -5.87 -20.18
N ASP A 398 -8.56 -7.07 -20.70
CA ASP A 398 -9.89 -7.69 -20.64
C ASP A 398 -9.91 -8.69 -19.47
N ALA A 399 -10.79 -8.46 -18.50
CA ALA A 399 -10.90 -9.29 -17.29
C ALA A 399 -11.28 -10.76 -17.57
N GLU A 400 -11.83 -11.06 -18.76
CA GLU A 400 -12.19 -12.42 -19.17
C GLU A 400 -11.21 -13.03 -20.19
N ARG A 401 -10.33 -12.22 -20.78
CA ARG A 401 -9.45 -12.60 -21.90
C ARG A 401 -8.09 -11.94 -21.77
N PHE A 402 -7.32 -12.28 -20.74
CA PHE A 402 -5.90 -11.91 -20.61
C PHE A 402 -5.06 -12.50 -21.78
N GLU A 403 -5.37 -12.12 -23.01
CA GLU A 403 -4.70 -12.53 -24.23
C GLU A 403 -3.62 -11.49 -24.51
N ASN A 404 -2.40 -11.79 -24.07
CA ASN A 404 -1.22 -11.14 -24.60
C ASN A 404 -1.03 -11.65 -26.03
N TYR A 405 -1.16 -10.79 -27.04
CA TYR A 405 -0.79 -11.13 -28.41
C TYR A 405 0.30 -10.17 -28.90
N ILE A 406 1.32 -10.76 -29.49
CA ILE A 406 2.36 -10.02 -30.18
C ILE A 406 1.88 -9.87 -31.62
N ASP A 407 1.39 -8.69 -31.97
CA ASP A 407 1.20 -8.31 -33.37
C ASP A 407 2.55 -7.82 -33.90
N MET A 408 3.47 -8.75 -34.13
CA MET A 408 4.55 -8.49 -35.06
C MET A 408 3.87 -8.40 -36.43
N GLN A 409 3.88 -7.21 -37.04
CA GLN A 409 3.41 -7.02 -38.42
C GLN A 409 4.28 -7.80 -39.41
N THR A 410 4.02 -9.10 -39.44
CA THR A 410 4.32 -10.11 -40.45
C THR A 410 3.12 -11.07 -40.48
N ASP A 411 1.91 -10.54 -40.66
CA ASP A 411 0.66 -11.30 -40.90
C ASP A 411 0.30 -12.46 -39.93
N GLN A 412 0.87 -12.53 -38.71
CA GLN A 412 0.63 -13.64 -37.78
C GLN A 412 0.45 -13.17 -36.33
N THR A 413 -0.79 -13.18 -35.85
CA THR A 413 -1.11 -13.19 -34.41
C THR A 413 -0.89 -14.59 -33.85
N LEU A 414 -0.01 -14.72 -32.85
CA LEU A 414 0.15 -15.93 -32.04
C LEU A 414 -0.20 -15.61 -30.57
N PRO A 415 -1.12 -16.36 -29.94
CA PRO A 415 -1.35 -16.25 -28.51
C PRO A 415 -0.09 -16.72 -27.74
N LEU A 416 0.19 -16.10 -26.59
CA LEU A 416 1.19 -16.66 -25.67
C LEU A 416 0.78 -18.08 -25.20
N PRO A 417 1.75 -18.92 -24.81
CA PRO A 417 1.44 -20.21 -24.21
C PRO A 417 0.55 -20.02 -22.98
N GLU A 418 -0.60 -20.68 -22.93
CA GLU A 418 -1.29 -20.96 -21.67
C GLU A 418 -0.40 -21.93 -20.85
N GLU A 419 -0.27 -21.69 -19.55
CA GLU A 419 0.60 -22.44 -18.61
C GLU A 419 0.62 -23.97 -18.80
#